data_AF-A0A1I3M2L7-F1
#
_entry.id   AF-A0A1I3M2L7-F1
#
_cell.length_a   1.000
_cell.length_b   1.000
_cell.length_c   1.000
_cell.angle_alpha   90.00
_cell.angle_beta   90.00
_cell.angle_gamma   90.00
#
_symmetry.space_group_name_H-M   'P 1'
#
loop_
_entity.id
_entity.type
_entity.pdbx_description
1 polymer ?
#
loop_
_entity_poly.entity_id
_entity_poly.type
_entity_poly.pdbx_seq_one_letter_code
_entity_poly.pdbx_strand_id
1 'polypeptide(L)'
;MSFHLYRINELYSNSDGSIQFIEMSVGDFNAESFWKNQSISVTQGSATNTFSFPADLPNTSTANTSVLIATQGFANLGVATPDFIIPDGFLFTNGSATVNFADVDAVTYNTLPLDGTNSIDRNGALEINSPKNFAGETGTVTGEAGIVQSNSMVGTDGPDTLTGTDGNDFLNGLGGDDSLDGGAGADTAVYSGNSSAFDINATASGFSVSGPEGNDTLVNMERFDFQDKNLAFDLAQGQAAGNTVRLIGAAFDTQNITPEFVATGLQLFDSGRSMLEVSQLAIDTPQFASLAGSSSNADFVNLVYQNVVGAPPSAEERDFYVGLLQGDGGSMTQAELLVLAANSAVNETNINLVGLSQSGVEYVG
;
A
#
# COMPACT_ATOMS: atom_id res chain seq x y z
N MET A 1 -16.35 -37.10 19.60
CA MET A 1 -15.53 -35.89 19.52
C MET A 1 -14.53 -36.15 18.41
N SER A 2 -14.77 -35.61 17.22
CA SER A 2 -13.71 -35.53 16.21
C SER A 2 -12.81 -34.40 16.68
N PHE A 3 -11.56 -34.73 17.01
CA PHE A 3 -10.54 -33.73 17.29
C PHE A 3 -9.99 -33.28 15.93
N HIS A 4 -9.83 -31.97 15.76
CA HIS A 4 -9.09 -31.43 14.62
C HIS A 4 -7.65 -31.14 15.02
N LEU A 5 -6.73 -31.16 14.06
CA LEU A 5 -5.33 -30.81 14.30
C LEU A 5 -4.92 -29.50 13.63
N TYR A 6 -5.89 -28.78 13.06
CA TYR A 6 -5.66 -27.45 12.54
C TYR A 6 -5.27 -26.49 13.67
N ARG A 7 -4.33 -25.61 13.35
CA ARG A 7 -3.86 -24.58 14.25
C ARG A 7 -3.97 -23.23 13.59
N ILE A 8 -4.30 -22.23 14.37
CA ILE A 8 -4.27 -20.83 13.96
C ILE A 8 -2.81 -20.47 13.69
N ASN A 9 -2.50 -19.99 12.48
CA ASN A 9 -1.15 -19.62 12.08
C ASN A 9 -1.02 -18.16 11.70
N GLU A 10 -2.09 -17.51 11.25
CA GLU A 10 -2.04 -16.11 10.81
C GLU A 10 -3.34 -15.37 11.17
N LEU A 11 -3.20 -14.13 11.65
CA LEU A 11 -4.32 -13.26 11.98
C LEU A 11 -4.10 -11.88 11.37
N TYR A 12 -5.13 -11.35 10.70
CA TYR A 12 -5.13 -10.03 10.08
C TYR A 12 -6.44 -9.31 10.33
N SER A 13 -6.35 -8.00 10.54
CA SER A 13 -7.49 -7.10 10.47
C SER A 13 -7.03 -5.77 9.91
N ASN A 14 -7.89 -5.12 9.17
CA ASN A 14 -7.77 -3.71 8.91
C ASN A 14 -8.33 -2.85 10.05
N SER A 15 -8.19 -1.52 9.95
CA SER A 15 -8.50 -0.61 11.05
C SER A 15 -9.97 -0.62 11.47
N ASP A 16 -10.89 -0.71 10.50
CA ASP A 16 -12.34 -0.73 10.74
C ASP A 16 -12.91 -2.14 10.98
N GLY A 17 -12.12 -3.18 10.75
CA GLY A 17 -12.51 -4.59 10.90
C GLY A 17 -13.43 -5.12 9.80
N SER A 18 -13.61 -4.40 8.69
CA SER A 18 -14.37 -4.87 7.53
C SER A 18 -13.59 -5.89 6.68
N ILE A 19 -12.26 -5.88 6.76
CA ILE A 19 -11.36 -6.84 6.12
C ILE A 19 -10.58 -7.56 7.22
N GLN A 20 -10.97 -8.80 7.49
CA GLN A 20 -10.30 -9.64 8.46
C GLN A 20 -10.15 -11.04 7.93
N PHE A 21 -9.07 -11.71 8.34
CA PHE A 21 -8.97 -13.13 8.12
C PHE A 21 -8.24 -13.85 9.26
N ILE A 22 -8.53 -15.14 9.35
CA ILE A 22 -7.87 -16.13 10.20
C ILE A 22 -7.43 -17.24 9.25
N GLU A 23 -6.12 -17.46 9.14
CA GLU A 23 -5.61 -18.66 8.50
C GLU A 23 -5.39 -19.74 9.57
N MET A 24 -5.84 -20.95 9.22
CA MET A 24 -5.53 -22.15 9.95
C MET A 24 -4.80 -23.15 9.06
N SER A 25 -3.81 -23.86 9.60
CA SER A 25 -3.06 -24.88 8.86
C SER A 25 -2.96 -26.19 9.63
N VAL A 26 -2.81 -27.29 8.91
CA VAL A 26 -2.58 -28.63 9.48
C VAL A 26 -1.33 -29.25 8.88
N GLY A 27 -0.61 -30.03 9.69
CA GLY A 27 0.56 -30.80 9.26
C GLY A 27 0.20 -31.98 8.34
N ASP A 28 0.93 -33.07 8.44
CA ASP A 28 0.82 -34.25 7.56
C ASP A 28 -0.38 -35.17 7.88
N PHE A 29 -1.45 -34.62 8.45
CA PHE A 29 -2.63 -35.37 8.90
C PHE A 29 -3.81 -35.24 7.94
N ASN A 30 -4.31 -36.38 7.48
CA ASN A 30 -5.53 -36.49 6.68
C ASN A 30 -6.76 -36.78 7.56
N ALA A 31 -7.95 -36.69 6.95
CA ALA A 31 -9.26 -36.92 7.55
C ALA A 31 -9.69 -35.89 8.61
N GLU A 32 -9.14 -34.68 8.55
CA GLU A 32 -9.43 -33.57 9.46
C GLU A 32 -10.59 -32.67 8.96
N SER A 33 -11.51 -33.23 8.15
CA SER A 33 -12.50 -32.44 7.40
C SER A 33 -13.80 -32.13 8.16
N PHE A 34 -14.05 -32.74 9.32
CA PHE A 34 -15.34 -32.69 10.05
C PHE A 34 -15.64 -31.39 10.83
N TRP A 35 -15.61 -30.26 10.13
CA TRP A 35 -15.77 -28.94 10.74
C TRP A 35 -17.22 -28.54 11.00
N LYS A 36 -18.20 -29.19 10.37
CA LYS A 36 -19.60 -28.81 10.51
C LYS A 36 -20.05 -28.83 11.98
N ASN A 37 -20.66 -27.74 12.43
CA ASN A 37 -21.08 -27.48 13.80
C ASN A 37 -19.95 -27.30 14.83
N GLN A 38 -18.68 -27.32 14.43
CA GLN A 38 -17.61 -26.79 15.26
C GLN A 38 -17.72 -25.27 15.32
N SER A 39 -17.01 -24.64 16.24
CA SER A 39 -16.99 -23.19 16.38
C SER A 39 -15.60 -22.62 16.51
N ILE A 40 -15.41 -21.45 15.93
CA ILE A 40 -14.31 -20.54 16.24
C ILE A 40 -14.87 -19.35 17.01
N SER A 41 -14.15 -18.89 18.03
CA SER A 41 -14.56 -17.78 18.87
C SER A 41 -13.40 -16.85 19.15
N VAL A 42 -13.70 -15.58 19.36
CA VAL A 42 -12.71 -14.56 19.75
C VAL A 42 -13.24 -13.91 21.02
N THR A 43 -12.44 -13.92 22.09
CA THR A 43 -12.85 -13.37 23.39
C THR A 43 -11.92 -12.24 23.83
N GLN A 44 -12.50 -11.11 24.20
CA GLN A 44 -11.83 -9.95 24.78
C GLN A 44 -12.58 -9.51 26.05
N GLY A 45 -11.96 -9.68 27.22
CA GLY A 45 -12.62 -9.39 28.50
C GLY A 45 -13.91 -10.22 28.65
N SER A 46 -15.07 -9.56 28.65
CA SER A 46 -16.38 -10.22 28.71
C SER A 46 -17.09 -10.34 27.36
N ALA A 47 -16.53 -9.78 26.29
CA ALA A 47 -17.09 -9.84 24.95
C ALA A 47 -16.57 -11.09 24.22
N THR A 48 -17.47 -11.82 23.56
CA THR A 48 -17.12 -13.00 22.75
C THR A 48 -17.87 -12.97 21.43
N ASN A 49 -17.12 -12.99 20.32
CA ASN A 49 -17.64 -13.26 18.98
C ASN A 49 -17.55 -14.77 18.73
N THR A 50 -18.55 -15.38 18.10
CA THR A 50 -18.56 -16.82 17.81
C THR A 50 -19.14 -17.09 16.44
N PHE A 51 -18.45 -17.94 15.68
CA PHE A 51 -18.89 -18.42 14.38
C PHE A 51 -18.99 -19.95 14.42
N SER A 52 -20.10 -20.49 13.93
CA SER A 52 -20.31 -21.93 13.80
C SER A 52 -20.22 -22.34 12.33
N PHE A 53 -19.35 -23.30 12.03
CA PHE A 53 -19.10 -23.70 10.64
C PHE A 53 -20.33 -24.43 10.06
N PRO A 54 -20.87 -23.97 8.91
CA PRO A 54 -22.10 -24.52 8.34
C PRO A 54 -21.90 -25.86 7.60
N ALA A 55 -20.66 -26.19 7.26
CA ALA A 55 -20.29 -27.35 6.47
C ALA A 55 -18.92 -27.91 6.88
N ASP A 56 -18.66 -29.13 6.44
CA ASP A 56 -17.35 -29.78 6.53
C ASP A 56 -16.41 -29.21 5.45
N LEU A 57 -15.11 -29.42 5.60
CA LEU A 57 -14.13 -29.10 4.56
C LEU A 57 -14.40 -29.93 3.28
N PRO A 58 -13.99 -29.46 2.09
CA PRO A 58 -14.39 -30.03 0.81
C PRO A 58 -14.11 -31.53 0.63
N ASN A 59 -13.07 -32.06 1.26
CA ASN A 59 -12.73 -33.49 1.22
C ASN A 59 -11.83 -33.90 2.40
N THR A 60 -11.58 -35.20 2.54
CA THR A 60 -10.78 -35.78 3.63
C THR A 60 -9.26 -35.72 3.42
N SER A 61 -8.78 -35.22 2.29
CA SER A 61 -7.34 -35.07 2.01
C SER A 61 -6.85 -33.73 2.56
N THR A 62 -6.72 -33.67 3.89
CA THR A 62 -6.42 -32.43 4.62
C THR A 62 -4.93 -32.23 4.89
N ALA A 63 -4.06 -33.22 4.67
CA ALA A 63 -2.64 -33.11 5.00
C ALA A 63 -1.97 -31.94 4.25
N ASN A 64 -1.24 -31.09 4.98
CA ASN A 64 -0.52 -29.92 4.49
C ASN A 64 -1.41 -28.89 3.76
N THR A 65 -2.65 -28.74 4.22
CA THR A 65 -3.60 -27.73 3.71
C THR A 65 -3.78 -26.59 4.70
N SER A 66 -4.21 -25.44 4.18
CA SER A 66 -4.68 -24.31 4.97
C SER A 66 -6.21 -24.20 4.86
N VAL A 67 -6.83 -23.44 5.75
CA VAL A 67 -8.25 -23.04 5.69
C VAL A 67 -8.30 -21.56 5.95
N LEU A 68 -8.95 -20.82 5.05
CA LEU A 68 -9.09 -19.38 5.13
C LEU A 68 -10.50 -19.03 5.60
N ILE A 69 -10.57 -18.37 6.75
CA ILE A 69 -11.81 -17.85 7.34
C ILE A 69 -11.72 -16.34 7.28
N ALA A 70 -12.59 -15.67 6.54
CA ALA A 70 -12.44 -14.22 6.31
C ALA A 70 -13.77 -13.49 6.23
N THR A 71 -13.75 -12.16 6.33
CA THR A 71 -14.94 -11.33 6.17
C THR A 71 -15.42 -11.28 4.73
N GLN A 72 -16.65 -10.80 4.51
CA GLN A 72 -17.13 -10.56 3.15
C GLN A 72 -16.32 -9.43 2.46
N GLY A 73 -15.85 -8.44 3.22
CA GLY A 73 -14.94 -7.40 2.71
C GLY A 73 -13.67 -8.00 2.12
N PHE A 74 -13.03 -8.93 2.83
CA PHE A 74 -11.88 -9.67 2.30
C PHE A 74 -12.22 -10.45 1.02
N ALA A 75 -13.33 -11.19 1.00
CA ALA A 75 -13.72 -11.96 -0.18
C ALA A 75 -13.90 -11.08 -1.43
N ASN A 76 -14.39 -9.84 -1.24
CA ASN A 76 -14.61 -8.89 -2.32
C ASN A 76 -13.29 -8.34 -2.92
N LEU A 77 -12.16 -8.46 -2.22
CA LEU A 77 -10.84 -8.11 -2.75
C LEU A 77 -10.44 -9.02 -3.91
N GLY A 78 -10.94 -10.26 -3.94
CA GLY A 78 -10.61 -11.23 -4.98
C GLY A 78 -9.15 -11.71 -4.97
N VAL A 79 -8.39 -11.47 -3.90
CA VAL A 79 -6.98 -11.89 -3.75
C VAL A 79 -6.86 -13.37 -3.38
N ALA A 80 -7.82 -13.91 -2.63
CA ALA A 80 -8.00 -15.32 -2.37
C ALA A 80 -9.46 -15.58 -1.98
N THR A 81 -10.03 -16.72 -2.36
CA THR A 81 -11.42 -17.06 -2.04
C THR A 81 -11.49 -17.67 -0.63
N PRO A 82 -12.21 -17.08 0.35
CA PRO A 82 -12.34 -17.69 1.67
C PRO A 82 -13.10 -19.00 1.64
N ASP A 83 -12.69 -19.96 2.47
CA ASP A 83 -13.41 -21.22 2.67
C ASP A 83 -14.68 -21.00 3.50
N PHE A 84 -14.63 -20.04 4.44
CA PHE A 84 -15.77 -19.63 5.27
C PHE A 84 -15.82 -18.12 5.45
N ILE A 85 -17.03 -17.57 5.39
CA ILE A 85 -17.29 -16.14 5.61
C ILE A 85 -17.72 -15.89 7.05
N ILE A 86 -16.98 -15.02 7.75
CA ILE A 86 -17.31 -14.50 9.09
C ILE A 86 -17.87 -13.07 9.00
N PRO A 87 -18.61 -12.60 10.02
CA PRO A 87 -19.06 -11.21 10.09
C PRO A 87 -17.90 -10.22 10.22
N ASP A 88 -18.11 -8.98 9.82
CA ASP A 88 -17.16 -7.88 10.04
C ASP A 88 -16.96 -7.63 11.55
N GLY A 89 -15.77 -7.20 11.95
CA GLY A 89 -15.41 -6.97 13.35
C GLY A 89 -15.37 -8.24 14.21
N PHE A 90 -15.20 -9.41 13.59
CA PHE A 90 -15.09 -10.69 14.29
C PHE A 90 -13.82 -10.76 15.16
N LEU A 91 -12.67 -10.33 14.62
CA LEU A 91 -11.46 -10.09 15.41
C LEU A 91 -11.55 -8.69 16.05
N PHE A 92 -11.22 -8.60 17.33
CA PHE A 92 -11.12 -7.29 17.99
C PHE A 92 -9.83 -6.58 17.57
N THR A 93 -9.93 -5.33 17.14
CA THR A 93 -8.80 -4.50 16.70
C THR A 93 -8.14 -3.74 17.87
N ASN A 94 -8.86 -3.50 18.95
CA ASN A 94 -8.41 -2.70 20.08
C ASN A 94 -8.11 -3.55 21.32
N GLY A 95 -6.83 -3.79 21.60
CA GLY A 95 -6.39 -4.49 22.81
C GLY A 95 -6.41 -6.02 22.71
N SER A 96 -6.00 -6.68 23.79
CA SER A 96 -5.71 -8.12 23.76
C SER A 96 -6.97 -8.97 23.64
N ALA A 97 -6.93 -9.99 22.79
CA ALA A 97 -8.00 -10.96 22.63
C ALA A 97 -7.43 -12.36 22.35
N THR A 98 -8.25 -13.39 22.58
CA THR A 98 -7.91 -14.78 22.34
C THR A 98 -8.84 -15.39 21.31
N VAL A 99 -8.28 -15.88 20.21
CA VAL A 99 -8.96 -16.73 19.24
C VAL A 99 -8.90 -18.18 19.74
N ASN A 100 -10.03 -18.86 19.82
CA ASN A 100 -10.15 -20.26 20.21
C ASN A 100 -10.96 -21.01 19.14
N PHE A 101 -10.36 -22.06 18.60
CA PHE A 101 -11.03 -23.01 17.71
C PHE A 101 -11.36 -24.29 18.46
N ALA A 102 -12.66 -24.48 18.75
CA ALA A 102 -13.24 -25.69 19.31
C ALA A 102 -12.52 -26.30 20.54
N ASP A 103 -11.87 -25.47 21.37
CA ASP A 103 -11.02 -25.86 22.50
C ASP A 103 -9.83 -26.78 22.11
N VAL A 104 -9.47 -26.78 20.83
CA VAL A 104 -8.37 -27.55 20.25
C VAL A 104 -7.09 -26.71 20.20
N ASP A 105 -7.19 -25.50 19.63
CA ASP A 105 -6.09 -24.57 19.49
C ASP A 105 -6.56 -23.16 19.85
N ALA A 106 -5.68 -22.40 20.49
CA ALA A 106 -5.95 -21.04 20.89
C ALA A 106 -4.70 -20.17 20.72
N VAL A 107 -4.90 -18.96 20.21
CA VAL A 107 -3.86 -17.94 20.03
C VAL A 107 -4.34 -16.66 20.68
N THR A 108 -3.51 -16.07 21.54
CA THR A 108 -3.75 -14.76 22.13
C THR A 108 -2.88 -13.74 21.43
N TYR A 109 -3.49 -12.64 21.00
CA TYR A 109 -2.79 -11.48 20.46
C TYR A 109 -2.99 -10.26 21.37
N ASN A 110 -2.05 -9.32 21.33
CA ASN A 110 -2.14 -8.06 22.09
C ASN A 110 -2.82 -6.95 21.28
N THR A 111 -2.39 -6.77 20.04
CA THR A 111 -2.96 -5.86 19.04
C THR A 111 -2.74 -6.50 17.68
N LEU A 112 -3.65 -6.27 16.75
CA LEU A 112 -3.43 -6.61 15.34
C LEU A 112 -2.76 -5.43 14.64
N PRO A 113 -1.84 -5.67 13.67
CA PRO A 113 -1.42 -4.64 12.74
C PRO A 113 -2.64 -4.17 11.94
N LEU A 114 -2.82 -2.86 11.83
CA LEU A 114 -3.95 -2.22 11.13
C LEU A 114 -3.46 -1.41 9.92
N ASP A 115 -2.25 -1.70 9.44
CA ASP A 115 -1.53 -0.97 8.40
C ASP A 115 -1.90 -1.40 6.97
N GLY A 116 -2.94 -2.22 6.83
CA GLY A 116 -3.42 -2.69 5.54
C GLY A 116 -2.52 -3.71 4.84
N THR A 117 -1.43 -4.16 5.47
CA THR A 117 -0.39 -4.96 4.80
C THR A 117 0.19 -6.08 5.65
N ASN A 118 0.41 -5.87 6.95
CA ASN A 118 0.99 -6.88 7.81
C ASN A 118 -0.09 -7.69 8.52
N SER A 119 0.21 -8.96 8.79
CA SER A 119 -0.52 -9.84 9.70
C SER A 119 0.39 -10.17 10.89
N ILE A 120 -0.13 -10.96 11.83
CA ILE A 120 0.70 -11.61 12.84
C ILE A 120 0.67 -13.12 12.70
N ASP A 121 1.81 -13.74 12.93
CA ASP A 121 1.89 -15.18 13.12
C ASP A 121 1.30 -15.60 14.47
N ARG A 122 1.20 -16.91 14.70
CA ARG A 122 0.75 -17.47 16.00
C ARG A 122 1.55 -17.03 17.23
N ASN A 123 2.78 -16.55 17.05
CA ASN A 123 3.67 -16.09 18.10
C ASN A 123 3.60 -14.56 18.29
N GLY A 124 2.78 -13.86 17.49
CA GLY A 124 2.66 -12.42 17.47
C GLY A 124 3.78 -11.70 16.70
N ALA A 125 4.56 -12.42 15.91
CA ALA A 125 5.55 -11.83 15.01
C ALA A 125 4.83 -11.20 13.81
N LEU A 126 5.24 -9.98 13.43
CA LEU A 126 4.71 -9.30 12.26
C LEU A 126 5.28 -9.92 10.99
N GLU A 127 4.40 -10.22 10.05
CA GLU A 127 4.74 -10.75 8.73
C GLU A 127 3.89 -10.06 7.67
N ILE A 128 4.34 -10.06 6.40
CA ILE A 128 3.49 -9.62 5.29
C ILE A 128 2.36 -10.64 5.17
N ASN A 129 1.13 -10.17 5.07
CA ASN A 129 0.00 -11.08 5.04
C ASN A 129 0.03 -12.00 3.79
N SER A 130 -0.18 -13.29 4.00
CA SER A 130 -0.11 -14.30 2.94
C SER A 130 -1.20 -15.37 3.03
N PRO A 131 -2.48 -15.00 3.23
CA PRO A 131 -3.57 -15.93 3.44
C PRO A 131 -3.65 -16.99 2.35
N LYS A 132 -3.92 -18.22 2.76
CA LYS A 132 -4.08 -19.38 1.88
C LYS A 132 -5.34 -20.18 2.22
N ASN A 133 -6.15 -20.45 1.20
CA ASN A 133 -7.36 -21.25 1.34
C ASN A 133 -7.11 -22.76 1.17
N PHE A 134 -8.16 -23.56 1.37
CA PHE A 134 -8.10 -25.02 1.24
C PHE A 134 -7.76 -25.50 -0.18
N ALA A 135 -8.12 -24.73 -1.21
CA ALA A 135 -7.74 -25.01 -2.59
C ALA A 135 -6.26 -24.70 -2.89
N GLY A 136 -5.56 -24.05 -1.95
CA GLY A 136 -4.17 -23.64 -2.07
C GLY A 136 -3.97 -22.32 -2.81
N GLU A 137 -5.04 -21.60 -3.11
CA GLU A 137 -4.97 -20.21 -3.58
C GLU A 137 -4.45 -19.33 -2.45
N THR A 138 -3.55 -18.42 -2.79
CA THR A 138 -2.96 -17.45 -1.87
C THR A 138 -2.91 -16.08 -2.51
N GLY A 139 -2.98 -15.05 -1.69
CA GLY A 139 -2.86 -13.67 -2.10
C GLY A 139 -2.35 -12.82 -0.94
N THR A 140 -2.08 -11.55 -1.21
CA THR A 140 -1.69 -10.57 -0.19
C THR A 140 -2.67 -9.42 -0.27
N VAL A 141 -3.22 -9.05 0.88
CA VAL A 141 -3.90 -7.76 1.05
C VAL A 141 -2.82 -6.69 0.99
N THR A 142 -2.75 -5.97 -0.12
CA THR A 142 -1.81 -4.85 -0.29
C THR A 142 -2.59 -3.57 -0.23
N GLY A 143 -2.23 -2.65 0.68
CA GLY A 143 -2.65 -1.25 0.70
C GLY A 143 -4.15 -1.04 0.54
N GLU A 144 -4.84 -0.71 1.64
CA GLU A 144 -6.29 -0.44 1.62
C GLU A 144 -6.67 0.88 0.92
N ALA A 145 -6.16 1.13 -0.27
CA ALA A 145 -6.55 2.23 -1.15
C ALA A 145 -7.95 2.03 -1.79
N GLY A 146 -8.89 1.38 -1.09
CA GLY A 146 -10.18 1.04 -1.69
C GLY A 146 -11.39 0.79 -0.79
N ILE A 147 -11.29 0.69 0.55
CA ILE A 147 -12.48 0.45 1.42
C ILE A 147 -12.55 1.33 2.68
N VAL A 148 -11.50 2.05 3.05
CA VAL A 148 -11.64 3.23 3.93
C VAL A 148 -12.36 4.32 3.12
N GLN A 149 -13.52 4.79 3.61
CA GLN A 149 -14.36 5.73 2.85
C GLN A 149 -13.59 7.02 2.57
N SER A 150 -13.17 7.22 1.32
CA SER A 150 -12.85 8.54 0.81
C SER A 150 -14.05 9.46 1.01
N ASN A 151 -13.92 10.39 1.93
CA ASN A 151 -14.93 11.38 2.24
C ASN A 151 -14.58 12.70 1.58
N SER A 152 -15.62 13.40 1.13
CA SER A 152 -15.53 14.81 0.82
C SER A 152 -16.10 15.58 2.02
N MET A 153 -15.23 16.27 2.73
CA MET A 153 -15.55 17.09 3.90
C MET A 153 -15.48 18.56 3.51
N VAL A 154 -16.53 19.30 3.85
CA VAL A 154 -16.64 20.72 3.54
C VAL A 154 -16.99 21.47 4.82
N GLY A 155 -16.18 22.47 5.15
CA GLY A 155 -16.37 23.40 6.26
C GLY A 155 -17.37 24.51 5.93
N THR A 156 -17.13 25.68 6.48
CA THR A 156 -17.98 26.86 6.44
C THR A 156 -17.16 28.10 6.06
N ASP A 157 -17.78 29.29 6.01
CA ASP A 157 -17.05 30.54 5.79
C ASP A 157 -16.36 31.08 7.08
N GLY A 158 -16.31 30.28 8.15
CA GLY A 158 -15.61 30.62 9.40
C GLY A 158 -14.66 29.51 9.85
N PRO A 159 -13.90 29.73 10.94
CA PRO A 159 -12.88 28.78 11.38
C PRO A 159 -13.45 27.40 11.72
N ASP A 160 -12.94 26.37 11.07
CA ASP A 160 -13.34 24.98 11.21
C ASP A 160 -12.20 24.07 11.67
N THR A 161 -12.58 22.89 12.17
CA THR A 161 -11.66 21.80 12.45
C THR A 161 -12.19 20.55 11.78
N LEU A 162 -11.51 20.12 10.71
CA LEU A 162 -11.86 18.93 9.94
C LEU A 162 -10.84 17.83 10.22
N THR A 163 -11.33 16.64 10.48
CA THR A 163 -10.49 15.45 10.71
C THR A 163 -10.94 14.35 9.77
N GLY A 164 -9.98 13.91 8.95
CA GLY A 164 -9.99 12.80 8.05
C GLY A 164 -10.25 11.45 8.71
N THR A 165 -10.32 10.46 7.85
CA THR A 165 -10.43 9.04 8.16
C THR A 165 -9.07 8.38 7.91
N ASP A 166 -9.08 7.06 7.78
CA ASP A 166 -7.88 6.31 7.38
C ASP A 166 -7.78 6.15 5.84
N GLY A 167 -8.69 6.76 5.08
CA GLY A 167 -8.74 6.69 3.62
C GLY A 167 -8.48 8.02 2.94
N ASN A 168 -8.26 7.97 1.62
CA ASN A 168 -7.90 9.14 0.81
C ASN A 168 -9.04 10.17 0.79
N ASP A 169 -8.96 11.19 1.63
CA ASP A 169 -10.02 12.17 1.85
C ASP A 169 -9.80 13.47 1.08
N PHE A 170 -10.90 14.19 0.82
CA PHE A 170 -10.92 15.52 0.25
C PHE A 170 -11.44 16.50 1.30
N LEU A 171 -10.57 17.36 1.84
CA LEU A 171 -10.90 18.32 2.88
C LEU A 171 -10.93 19.73 2.29
N ASN A 172 -12.09 20.38 2.33
CA ASN A 172 -12.28 21.77 1.92
C ASN A 172 -12.71 22.60 3.13
N GLY A 173 -11.81 23.44 3.66
CA GLY A 173 -12.11 24.35 4.77
C GLY A 173 -13.11 25.45 4.40
N LEU A 174 -13.12 25.86 3.12
CA LEU A 174 -13.75 27.07 2.58
C LEU A 174 -13.13 28.35 3.12
N GLY A 175 -13.83 29.17 3.89
CA GLY A 175 -13.31 30.45 4.36
C GLY A 175 -13.04 30.40 5.84
N GLY A 176 -11.98 31.02 6.35
CA GLY A 176 -11.65 30.97 7.77
C GLY A 176 -10.19 30.61 8.00
N ASP A 177 -9.77 30.59 9.26
CA ASP A 177 -8.46 30.05 9.61
C ASP A 177 -8.68 28.61 10.09
N ASP A 178 -8.46 27.63 9.24
CA ASP A 178 -8.91 26.25 9.48
C ASP A 178 -7.80 25.33 10.04
N SER A 179 -8.22 24.29 10.75
CA SER A 179 -7.35 23.18 11.15
C SER A 179 -7.79 21.91 10.44
N LEU A 180 -7.00 21.45 9.47
CA LEU A 180 -7.29 20.26 8.67
C LEU A 180 -6.31 19.14 9.02
N ASP A 181 -6.83 17.98 9.38
CA ASP A 181 -6.04 16.76 9.60
C ASP A 181 -6.53 15.72 8.60
N GLY A 182 -5.70 15.28 7.66
CA GLY A 182 -6.09 14.27 6.66
C GLY A 182 -6.20 12.86 7.25
N GLY A 183 -5.54 12.58 8.37
CA GLY A 183 -5.52 11.25 8.97
C GLY A 183 -4.50 10.32 8.30
N ALA A 184 -4.92 9.12 7.91
CA ALA A 184 -4.07 8.20 7.17
C ALA A 184 -4.60 8.05 5.74
N GLY A 185 -3.74 7.68 4.81
CA GLY A 185 -4.10 7.63 3.39
C GLY A 185 -3.33 8.68 2.60
N ALA A 186 -3.78 8.93 1.37
CA ALA A 186 -3.31 10.01 0.52
C ALA A 186 -4.39 11.09 0.46
N ASP A 187 -4.27 12.10 1.32
CA ASP A 187 -5.29 13.10 1.53
C ASP A 187 -5.07 14.35 0.67
N THR A 188 -6.17 15.00 0.32
CA THR A 188 -6.19 16.15 -0.57
C THR A 188 -6.89 17.35 0.08
N ALA A 189 -6.16 18.44 0.27
CA ALA A 189 -6.72 19.73 0.64
C ALA A 189 -7.25 20.44 -0.60
N VAL A 190 -8.52 20.83 -0.58
CA VAL A 190 -9.22 21.43 -1.72
C VAL A 190 -9.38 22.92 -1.51
N TYR A 191 -8.92 23.70 -2.48
CA TYR A 191 -9.00 25.16 -2.49
C TYR A 191 -9.73 25.64 -3.74
N SER A 192 -10.64 26.60 -3.59
CA SER A 192 -11.52 27.01 -4.71
C SER A 192 -10.85 27.95 -5.73
N GLY A 193 -9.71 28.54 -5.36
CA GLY A 193 -8.93 29.45 -6.19
C GLY A 193 -7.77 28.78 -6.95
N ASN A 194 -7.10 29.54 -7.81
CA ASN A 194 -5.87 29.11 -8.48
C ASN A 194 -4.71 29.01 -7.47
N SER A 195 -3.80 28.06 -7.68
CA SER A 195 -2.66 27.81 -6.79
C SER A 195 -1.80 29.05 -6.55
N SER A 196 -1.69 29.94 -7.54
CA SER A 196 -0.91 31.19 -7.43
C SER A 196 -1.46 32.21 -6.43
N ALA A 197 -2.68 32.02 -5.95
CA ALA A 197 -3.29 32.86 -4.93
C ALA A 197 -2.94 32.43 -3.49
N PHE A 198 -2.31 31.26 -3.33
CA PHE A 198 -2.02 30.65 -2.04
C PHE A 198 -0.51 30.51 -1.83
N ASP A 199 -0.07 30.78 -0.61
CA ASP A 199 1.29 30.52 -0.15
C ASP A 199 1.30 29.24 0.69
N ILE A 200 1.84 28.16 0.14
CA ILE A 200 2.01 26.87 0.82
C ILE A 200 3.38 26.84 1.51
N ASN A 201 3.39 26.67 2.83
CA ASN A 201 4.62 26.62 3.63
C ASN A 201 4.69 25.31 4.39
N ALA A 202 5.73 24.52 4.15
CA ALA A 202 6.00 23.32 4.95
C ALA A 202 6.36 23.70 6.40
N THR A 203 5.81 22.96 7.36
CA THR A 203 6.04 23.11 8.80
C THR A 203 6.62 21.82 9.37
N ALA A 204 6.88 21.78 10.69
CA ALA A 204 7.38 20.56 11.33
C ALA A 204 6.36 19.41 11.36
N SER A 205 5.07 19.69 11.20
CA SER A 205 3.97 18.72 11.35
C SER A 205 3.07 18.59 10.12
N GLY A 206 3.36 19.33 9.04
CA GLY A 206 2.51 19.39 7.85
C GLY A 206 2.70 20.71 7.10
N PHE A 207 1.63 21.44 6.84
CA PHE A 207 1.65 22.69 6.07
C PHE A 207 0.92 23.84 6.78
N SER A 208 1.31 25.07 6.45
CA SER A 208 0.49 26.25 6.63
C SER A 208 0.20 26.83 5.27
N VAL A 209 -1.08 27.08 4.98
CA VAL A 209 -1.52 27.66 3.71
C VAL A 209 -2.18 29.00 4.02
N SER A 210 -1.70 30.07 3.39
CA SER A 210 -2.35 31.39 3.51
C SER A 210 -2.81 31.89 2.15
N GLY A 211 -4.01 32.45 2.09
CA GLY A 211 -4.57 32.94 0.83
C GLY A 211 -5.93 33.66 0.99
N PRO A 212 -6.72 33.74 -0.09
CA PRO A 212 -8.05 34.36 -0.08
C PRO A 212 -9.06 33.67 0.85
N GLU A 213 -8.82 32.39 1.14
CA GLU A 213 -9.67 31.53 1.96
C GLU A 213 -9.28 31.59 3.45
N GLY A 214 -8.16 32.23 3.80
CA GLY A 214 -7.71 32.46 5.18
C GLY A 214 -6.33 31.85 5.46
N ASN A 215 -6.03 31.55 6.73
CA ASN A 215 -4.75 30.96 7.16
C ASN A 215 -4.97 29.59 7.80
N ASP A 216 -4.71 28.55 7.03
CA ASP A 216 -4.96 27.18 7.45
C ASP A 216 -3.71 26.52 8.01
N THR A 217 -3.94 25.58 8.92
CA THR A 217 -2.96 24.64 9.44
C THR A 217 -3.36 23.24 9.05
N LEU A 218 -2.49 22.57 8.30
CA LEU A 218 -2.73 21.23 7.77
C LEU A 218 -1.72 20.26 8.36
N VAL A 219 -2.19 19.09 8.77
CA VAL A 219 -1.36 17.95 9.19
C VAL A 219 -1.83 16.70 8.45
N ASN A 220 -0.91 15.73 8.25
CA ASN A 220 -1.17 14.51 7.49
C ASN A 220 -1.88 14.81 6.15
N MET A 221 -1.25 15.67 5.34
CA MET A 221 -1.80 16.09 4.06
C MET A 221 -0.74 15.89 2.98
N GLU A 222 -1.07 15.15 1.93
CA GLU A 222 -0.13 14.80 0.88
C GLU A 222 -0.31 15.69 -0.35
N ARG A 223 -1.54 16.15 -0.61
CA ARG A 223 -1.92 16.74 -1.90
C ARG A 223 -2.78 17.98 -1.74
N PHE A 224 -2.76 18.79 -2.80
CA PHE A 224 -3.56 19.99 -2.92
C PHE A 224 -4.27 19.98 -4.28
N ASP A 225 -5.58 20.20 -4.27
CA ASP A 225 -6.42 20.42 -5.43
C ASP A 225 -6.79 21.90 -5.51
N PHE A 226 -6.28 22.57 -6.54
CA PHE A 226 -6.60 23.96 -6.86
C PHE A 226 -7.38 24.02 -8.17
N GLN A 227 -8.08 25.13 -8.40
CA GLN A 227 -8.85 25.33 -9.64
C GLN A 227 -8.04 25.14 -10.94
N ASP A 228 -6.75 25.46 -10.93
CA ASP A 228 -5.89 25.40 -12.12
C ASP A 228 -4.97 24.17 -12.20
N LYS A 229 -4.71 23.48 -11.08
CA LYS A 229 -3.81 22.32 -11.03
C LYS A 229 -3.90 21.55 -9.71
N ASN A 230 -3.38 20.32 -9.73
CA ASN A 230 -3.13 19.56 -8.50
C ASN A 230 -1.64 19.49 -8.21
N LEU A 231 -1.26 19.52 -6.93
CA LEU A 231 0.12 19.41 -6.46
C LEU A 231 0.25 18.28 -5.43
N ALA A 232 1.26 17.43 -5.58
CA ALA A 232 1.61 16.40 -4.61
C ALA A 232 2.93 16.73 -3.91
N PHE A 233 2.97 16.55 -2.59
CA PHE A 233 4.10 16.90 -1.72
C PHE A 233 4.68 15.70 -0.95
N ASP A 234 4.11 14.51 -1.11
CA ASP A 234 4.58 13.24 -0.56
C ASP A 234 5.83 12.74 -1.32
N LEU A 235 6.89 13.54 -1.26
CA LEU A 235 8.12 13.43 -2.05
C LEU A 235 9.29 12.78 -1.29
N ALA A 236 9.09 12.40 -0.02
CA ALA A 236 10.10 11.66 0.73
C ALA A 236 10.32 10.26 0.12
N GLN A 237 11.46 9.65 0.45
CA GLN A 237 11.74 8.30 -0.02
C GLN A 237 10.67 7.32 0.49
N GLY A 238 10.11 6.52 -0.42
CA GLY A 238 9.05 5.57 -0.11
C GLY A 238 7.64 6.12 -0.28
N GLN A 239 7.45 7.44 -0.36
CA GLN A 239 6.15 8.06 -0.63
C GLN A 239 5.81 8.07 -2.13
N ALA A 240 4.53 8.18 -2.47
CA ALA A 240 4.04 7.91 -3.82
C ALA A 240 4.56 8.92 -4.85
N ALA A 241 4.47 10.23 -4.58
CA ALA A 241 5.03 11.24 -5.48
C ALA A 241 6.55 11.12 -5.59
N GLY A 242 7.25 10.88 -4.48
CA GLY A 242 8.70 10.69 -4.44
C GLY A 242 9.16 9.51 -5.29
N ASN A 243 8.54 8.35 -5.13
CA ASN A 243 8.83 7.16 -5.94
C ASN A 243 8.51 7.40 -7.41
N THR A 244 7.40 8.09 -7.70
CA THR A 244 6.97 8.45 -9.06
C THR A 244 8.02 9.24 -9.80
N VAL A 245 8.43 10.41 -9.27
CA VAL A 245 9.37 11.29 -9.97
C VAL A 245 10.76 10.67 -10.10
N ARG A 246 11.19 9.86 -9.11
CA ARG A 246 12.44 9.11 -9.15
C ARG A 246 12.44 8.07 -10.27
N LEU A 247 11.35 7.31 -10.39
CA LEU A 247 11.24 6.27 -11.38
C LEU A 247 11.10 6.85 -12.78
N ILE A 248 10.28 7.89 -12.96
CA ILE A 248 10.16 8.60 -14.24
C ILE A 248 11.54 9.14 -14.65
N GLY A 249 12.22 9.86 -13.76
CA GLY A 249 13.54 10.42 -14.05
C GLY A 249 14.58 9.39 -14.46
N ALA A 250 14.58 8.20 -13.84
CA ALA A 250 15.54 7.15 -14.16
C ALA A 250 15.16 6.32 -15.41
N ALA A 251 13.88 6.00 -15.58
CA ALA A 251 13.42 5.13 -16.66
C ALA A 251 13.15 5.88 -17.96
N PHE A 252 12.67 7.12 -17.86
CA PHE A 252 12.12 7.89 -18.98
C PHE A 252 12.70 9.28 -19.14
N ASP A 253 13.65 9.72 -18.30
CA ASP A 253 14.21 11.08 -18.24
C ASP A 253 13.33 12.13 -17.53
N THR A 254 13.92 13.31 -17.26
CA THR A 254 13.27 14.40 -16.54
C THR A 254 12.20 15.15 -17.34
N GLN A 255 12.25 15.09 -18.68
CA GLN A 255 11.24 15.73 -19.53
C GLN A 255 9.91 14.99 -19.48
N ASN A 256 9.94 13.73 -19.04
CA ASN A 256 8.77 12.89 -18.87
C ASN A 256 8.11 13.05 -17.49
N ILE A 257 8.60 13.93 -16.61
CA ILE A 257 7.90 14.34 -15.39
C ILE A 257 6.79 15.33 -15.79
N THR A 258 5.76 14.82 -16.47
CA THR A 258 4.58 15.58 -16.90
C THR A 258 3.37 15.24 -16.01
N PRO A 259 2.37 16.14 -15.90
CA PRO A 259 1.23 15.91 -15.03
C PRO A 259 0.50 14.58 -15.27
N GLU A 260 0.35 14.16 -16.53
CA GLU A 260 -0.31 12.89 -16.88
C GLU A 260 0.51 11.66 -16.47
N PHE A 261 1.83 11.74 -16.62
CA PHE A 261 2.68 10.62 -16.27
C PHE A 261 2.87 10.51 -14.75
N VAL A 262 2.96 11.66 -14.08
CA VAL A 262 2.95 11.71 -12.61
C VAL A 262 1.65 11.11 -12.07
N ALA A 263 0.49 11.49 -12.61
CA ALA A 263 -0.80 10.91 -12.19
C ALA A 263 -0.84 9.37 -12.31
N THR A 264 -0.27 8.82 -13.39
CA THR A 264 -0.16 7.36 -13.57
C THR A 264 0.72 6.72 -12.49
N GLY A 265 1.85 7.35 -12.15
CA GLY A 265 2.74 6.87 -11.08
C GLY A 265 2.06 6.93 -9.72
N LEU A 266 1.41 8.06 -9.39
CA LEU A 266 0.64 8.21 -8.15
C LEU A 266 -0.41 7.12 -8.02
N GLN A 267 -1.21 6.87 -9.06
CA GLN A 267 -2.23 5.81 -9.05
C GLN A 267 -1.64 4.43 -8.72
N LEU A 268 -0.46 4.11 -9.27
CA LEU A 268 0.19 2.82 -9.05
C LEU A 268 0.72 2.69 -7.61
N PHE A 269 1.34 3.74 -7.07
CA PHE A 269 1.90 3.73 -5.72
C PHE A 269 0.82 3.84 -4.64
N ASP A 270 -0.20 4.66 -4.87
CA ASP A 270 -1.35 4.78 -3.97
C ASP A 270 -2.08 3.45 -3.85
N SER A 271 -2.13 2.64 -4.92
CA SER A 271 -2.69 1.28 -4.86
C SER A 271 -1.80 0.28 -4.10
N GLY A 272 -0.79 0.74 -3.36
CA GLY A 272 0.10 -0.09 -2.54
C GLY A 272 1.17 -0.86 -3.30
N ARG A 273 1.41 -0.59 -4.59
CA ARG A 273 2.46 -1.30 -5.34
C ARG A 273 3.84 -0.89 -4.87
N SER A 274 4.73 -1.87 -4.77
CA SER A 274 6.13 -1.63 -4.45
C SER A 274 6.87 -0.96 -5.62
N MET A 275 7.95 -0.23 -5.29
CA MET A 275 8.83 0.36 -6.32
C MET A 275 9.43 -0.68 -7.26
N LEU A 276 9.62 -1.92 -6.80
CA LEU A 276 10.10 -3.02 -7.64
C LEU A 276 9.04 -3.43 -8.68
N GLU A 277 7.78 -3.59 -8.28
CA GLU A 277 6.68 -3.93 -9.19
C GLU A 277 6.43 -2.83 -10.23
N VAL A 278 6.45 -1.57 -9.80
CA VAL A 278 6.27 -0.43 -10.72
C VAL A 278 7.49 -0.29 -11.65
N SER A 279 8.71 -0.58 -11.17
CA SER A 279 9.91 -0.62 -12.02
C SER A 279 9.83 -1.70 -13.08
N GLN A 280 9.35 -2.90 -12.72
CA GLN A 280 9.13 -3.97 -13.69
C GLN A 280 8.07 -3.56 -14.73
N LEU A 281 6.96 -2.96 -14.28
CA LEU A 281 5.92 -2.45 -15.19
C LEU A 281 6.47 -1.40 -16.17
N ALA A 282 7.30 -0.47 -15.68
CA ALA A 282 7.94 0.56 -16.50
C ALA A 282 8.81 -0.06 -17.60
N ILE A 283 9.65 -1.04 -17.25
CA ILE A 283 10.54 -1.75 -18.19
C ILE A 283 9.74 -2.51 -19.25
N ASP A 284 8.61 -3.09 -18.87
CA ASP A 284 7.75 -3.87 -19.78
C ASP A 284 6.92 -2.99 -20.74
N THR A 285 6.97 -1.66 -20.59
CA THR A 285 6.25 -0.77 -21.51
C THR A 285 6.88 -0.74 -22.91
N PRO A 286 6.05 -0.67 -23.98
CA PRO A 286 6.57 -0.44 -25.34
C PRO A 286 7.39 0.84 -25.47
N GLN A 287 7.08 1.86 -24.67
CA GLN A 287 7.82 3.13 -24.64
C GLN A 287 9.26 2.89 -24.15
N PHE A 288 9.44 2.19 -23.03
CA PHE A 288 10.77 1.89 -22.51
C PHE A 288 11.59 1.08 -23.52
N ALA A 289 11.01 0.02 -24.09
CA ALA A 289 11.68 -0.78 -25.12
C ALA A 289 12.09 0.05 -26.35
N SER A 290 11.26 1.01 -26.77
CA SER A 290 11.59 1.93 -27.86
C SER A 290 12.71 2.90 -27.51
N LEU A 291 12.79 3.37 -26.27
CA LEU A 291 13.85 4.27 -25.80
C LEU A 291 15.18 3.54 -25.63
N ALA A 292 15.15 2.32 -25.09
CA ALA A 292 16.34 1.50 -24.90
C ALA A 292 16.87 0.97 -26.24
N GLY A 293 15.99 0.70 -27.21
CA GLY A 293 16.33 0.16 -28.52
C GLY A 293 16.31 -1.37 -28.59
N SER A 294 16.53 -2.05 -27.47
CA SER A 294 16.25 -3.49 -27.33
C SER A 294 16.04 -3.86 -25.85
N SER A 295 15.71 -5.13 -25.58
CA SER A 295 15.61 -5.68 -24.22
C SER A 295 16.95 -6.14 -23.65
N SER A 296 18.08 -5.82 -24.30
CA SER A 296 19.41 -6.25 -23.83
C SER A 296 19.82 -5.50 -22.57
N ASN A 297 20.59 -6.16 -21.70
CA ASN A 297 21.13 -5.54 -20.48
C ASN A 297 22.02 -4.34 -20.79
N ALA A 298 22.79 -4.38 -21.88
CA ALA A 298 23.63 -3.27 -22.30
C ALA A 298 22.80 -2.04 -22.67
N ASP A 299 21.72 -2.21 -23.43
CA ASP A 299 20.84 -1.12 -23.85
C ASP A 299 20.04 -0.55 -22.69
N PHE A 300 19.55 -1.42 -21.79
CA PHE A 300 18.96 -1.01 -20.52
C PHE A 300 19.91 -0.13 -19.69
N VAL A 301 21.16 -0.58 -19.47
CA VAL A 301 22.15 0.17 -18.68
C VAL A 301 22.47 1.50 -19.35
N ASN A 302 22.65 1.53 -20.67
CA ASN A 302 22.94 2.76 -21.41
C ASN A 302 21.82 3.80 -21.22
N LEU A 303 20.55 3.38 -21.37
CA LEU A 303 19.40 4.28 -21.21
C LEU A 303 19.29 4.80 -19.77
N VAL A 304 19.25 3.90 -18.78
CA VAL A 304 19.04 4.28 -17.38
C VAL A 304 20.21 5.15 -16.87
N TYR A 305 21.45 4.82 -17.22
CA TYR A 305 22.61 5.63 -16.86
C TYR A 305 22.53 7.02 -17.52
N GLN A 306 22.21 7.10 -18.81
CA GLN A 306 22.03 8.38 -19.50
C GLN A 306 20.94 9.25 -18.86
N ASN A 307 19.82 8.64 -18.47
CA ASN A 307 18.71 9.35 -17.85
C ASN A 307 19.09 9.88 -16.46
N VAL A 308 19.75 9.06 -15.64
CA VAL A 308 20.15 9.42 -14.27
C VAL A 308 21.30 10.42 -14.24
N VAL A 309 22.34 10.21 -15.07
CA VAL A 309 23.60 10.96 -15.02
C VAL A 309 23.61 12.13 -16.00
N GLY A 310 22.77 12.10 -17.04
CA GLY A 310 22.74 13.10 -18.11
C GLY A 310 23.80 12.91 -19.19
N ALA A 311 24.56 11.82 -19.15
CA ALA A 311 25.59 11.46 -20.14
C ALA A 311 25.70 9.93 -20.29
N PRO A 312 26.15 9.42 -21.45
CA PRO A 312 26.27 7.97 -21.64
C PRO A 312 27.41 7.42 -20.76
N PRO A 313 27.28 6.17 -20.27
CA PRO A 313 28.33 5.55 -19.47
C PRO A 313 29.60 5.32 -20.29
N SER A 314 30.76 5.34 -19.62
CA SER A 314 31.98 4.75 -20.18
C SER A 314 31.82 3.24 -20.39
N ALA A 315 32.72 2.63 -21.16
CA ALA A 315 32.70 1.19 -21.39
C ALA A 315 32.85 0.42 -20.07
N GLU A 316 33.75 0.88 -19.19
CA GLU A 316 34.01 0.27 -17.89
C GLU A 316 32.79 0.38 -16.95
N GLU A 317 32.11 1.53 -16.92
CA GLU A 317 30.89 1.70 -16.12
C GLU A 317 29.75 0.85 -16.65
N ARG A 318 29.53 0.84 -17.96
CA ARG A 318 28.50 0.01 -18.58
C ARG A 318 28.75 -1.47 -18.27
N ASP A 319 29.97 -1.95 -18.49
CA ASP A 319 30.31 -3.36 -18.30
C ASP A 319 30.20 -3.75 -16.81
N PHE A 320 30.51 -2.84 -15.88
CA PHE A 320 30.27 -3.05 -14.45
C PHE A 320 28.79 -3.30 -14.14
N TYR A 321 27.89 -2.41 -14.58
CA TYR A 321 26.45 -2.55 -14.29
C TYR A 321 25.81 -3.71 -15.05
N VAL A 322 26.22 -3.97 -16.30
CA VAL A 322 25.77 -5.14 -17.06
C VAL A 322 26.17 -6.42 -16.33
N GLY A 323 27.39 -6.50 -15.78
CA GLY A 323 27.85 -7.65 -15.02
C GLY A 323 27.08 -7.93 -13.72
N LEU A 324 26.26 -6.98 -13.23
CA LEU A 324 25.36 -7.19 -12.09
C LEU A 324 24.05 -7.90 -12.49
N LEU A 325 23.70 -7.87 -13.78
CA LEU A 325 22.41 -8.33 -14.28
C LEU A 325 22.39 -9.83 -14.62
N GLN A 326 21.22 -10.44 -14.41
CA GLN A 326 20.94 -11.81 -14.85
C GLN A 326 21.12 -11.93 -16.36
N GLY A 327 21.70 -13.05 -16.80
CA GLY A 327 22.08 -13.27 -18.20
C GLY A 327 23.53 -12.89 -18.53
N ASP A 328 24.15 -12.01 -17.74
CA ASP A 328 25.54 -11.56 -17.91
C ASP A 328 26.46 -11.96 -16.74
N GLY A 329 26.02 -12.92 -15.93
CA GLY A 329 26.79 -13.49 -14.80
C GLY A 329 26.46 -12.91 -13.43
N GLY A 330 25.58 -11.90 -13.37
CA GLY A 330 25.04 -11.35 -12.14
C GLY A 330 23.71 -11.98 -11.70
N SER A 331 23.19 -11.52 -10.57
CA SER A 331 21.95 -12.03 -9.96
C SER A 331 20.80 -11.02 -9.97
N MET A 332 21.05 -9.76 -10.29
CA MET A 332 20.02 -8.71 -10.27
C MET A 332 19.18 -8.73 -11.54
N THR A 333 17.89 -8.48 -11.40
CA THR A 333 17.00 -8.13 -12.50
C THR A 333 17.22 -6.68 -12.95
N GLN A 334 16.75 -6.35 -14.16
CA GLN A 334 16.73 -4.96 -14.62
C GLN A 334 15.88 -4.07 -13.71
N ALA A 335 14.75 -4.57 -13.21
CA ALA A 335 13.88 -3.84 -12.29
C ALA A 335 14.59 -3.51 -10.96
N GLU A 336 15.32 -4.46 -10.38
CA GLU A 336 16.12 -4.20 -9.16
C GLU A 336 17.21 -3.14 -9.39
N LEU A 337 17.89 -3.19 -10.54
CA LEU A 337 18.90 -2.19 -10.87
C LEU A 337 18.26 -0.81 -11.13
N LEU A 338 17.07 -0.76 -11.75
CA LEU A 338 16.32 0.48 -11.94
C LEU A 338 15.90 1.11 -10.60
N VAL A 339 15.46 0.30 -9.62
CA VAL A 339 15.16 0.77 -8.26
C VAL A 339 16.39 1.42 -7.62
N LEU A 340 17.58 0.80 -7.75
CA LEU A 340 18.83 1.40 -7.23
C LEU A 340 19.18 2.71 -7.94
N ALA A 341 19.03 2.75 -9.26
CA ALA A 341 19.33 3.95 -10.06
C ALA A 341 18.37 5.10 -9.71
N ALA A 342 17.08 4.83 -9.59
CA ALA A 342 16.03 5.78 -9.24
C ALA A 342 16.24 6.39 -7.84
N ASN A 343 16.73 5.60 -6.88
CA ASN A 343 17.02 6.06 -5.52
C ASN A 343 18.42 6.66 -5.34
N SER A 344 19.20 6.79 -6.40
CA SER A 344 20.54 7.37 -6.29
C SER A 344 20.50 8.88 -6.05
N ALA A 345 21.46 9.39 -5.27
CA ALA A 345 21.63 10.84 -5.05
C ALA A 345 21.89 11.61 -6.36
N VAL A 346 22.46 10.94 -7.36
CA VAL A 346 22.64 11.51 -8.70
C VAL A 346 21.29 11.76 -9.35
N ASN A 347 20.38 10.78 -9.29
CA ASN A 347 19.02 10.95 -9.82
C ASN A 347 18.25 12.03 -9.06
N GLU A 348 18.36 12.09 -7.73
CA GLU A 348 17.72 13.14 -6.92
C GLU A 348 18.13 14.55 -7.37
N THR A 349 19.42 14.72 -7.68
CA THR A 349 19.94 15.99 -8.21
C THR A 349 19.40 16.25 -9.60
N ASN A 350 19.41 15.22 -10.47
CA ASN A 350 18.97 15.31 -11.85
C ASN A 350 17.49 15.69 -11.99
N ILE A 351 16.61 15.10 -11.19
CA ILE A 351 15.17 15.42 -11.17
C ILE A 351 14.85 16.70 -10.39
N ASN A 352 15.85 17.38 -9.83
CA ASN A 352 15.68 18.55 -8.96
C ASN A 352 14.70 18.27 -7.79
N LEU A 353 14.88 17.15 -7.09
CA LEU A 353 13.94 16.72 -6.05
C LEU A 353 13.76 17.77 -4.93
N VAL A 354 14.82 18.50 -4.60
CA VAL A 354 14.77 19.61 -3.63
C VAL A 354 13.83 20.72 -4.10
N GLY A 355 13.87 21.08 -5.38
CA GLY A 355 12.94 22.06 -5.95
C GLY A 355 11.50 21.55 -5.96
N LEU A 356 11.30 20.28 -6.34
CA LEU A 356 9.98 19.64 -6.29
C LEU A 356 9.43 19.61 -4.86
N SER A 357 10.25 19.30 -3.85
CA SER A 357 9.81 19.29 -2.44
C SER A 357 9.37 20.66 -1.92
N GLN A 358 9.79 21.74 -2.57
CA GLN A 358 9.40 23.11 -2.23
C GLN A 358 8.17 23.58 -3.01
N SER A 359 7.94 23.06 -4.21
CA SER A 359 6.90 23.53 -5.13
C SER A 359 5.74 22.55 -5.33
N GLY A 360 5.89 21.31 -4.87
CA GLY A 360 5.02 20.20 -5.24
C GLY A 360 5.32 19.69 -6.64
N VAL A 361 4.92 18.46 -6.93
CA VAL A 361 4.88 17.93 -8.29
C VAL A 361 3.45 18.05 -8.83
N GLU A 362 3.32 18.63 -10.03
CA GLU A 362 2.03 18.79 -10.69
C GLU A 362 1.52 17.46 -11.24
N TYR A 363 0.22 17.20 -11.10
CA TYR A 363 -0.44 16.02 -11.65
C TYR A 363 -1.87 16.35 -12.09
N VAL A 364 -2.45 15.48 -12.93
CA VAL A 364 -3.87 15.54 -13.31
C VAL A 364 -4.71 14.65 -12.39
N GLY A 365 -5.88 15.14 -11.98
CA GLY A 365 -6.83 14.43 -11.12
C GLY A 365 -7.70 13.41 -11.84
#